data_AF-A0A955PY52-F1
#
_entry.id   AF-A0A955PY52-F1
#
_cell.length_a   1.000
_cell.length_b   1.000
_cell.length_c   1.000
_cell.angle_alpha   90.00
_cell.angle_beta   90.00
_cell.angle_gamma   90.00
#
_symmetry.space_group_name_H-M   'P 1'
#
loop_
_entity.id
_entity.type
_entity.pdbx_description
1 polymer ?
#
loop_
_entity_poly.entity_id
_entity_poly.type
_entity_poly.pdbx_seq_one_letter_code
_entity_poly.pdbx_strand_id
1 'polypeptide(L)'
;EGIMAACVRQGVQMVLAGTIRDDGPLPDVITDSIKAQEAMRAAIPGVGLALLVASTLHAVATGNLLPASVPTVCVDINPAVPTKLSDRGSFQAVGLVMDSSSFLWELARELGWKG
;
A
#
# COMPACT_ATOMS: atom_id res chain seq x y z
N GLU A 1 -16.26 -11.10 8.18
CA GLU A 1 -15.81 -11.00 6.77
C GLU A 1 -15.03 -9.69 6.60
N GLY A 2 -14.35 -9.48 5.47
CA GLY A 2 -13.54 -8.27 5.22
C GLY A 2 -12.03 -8.52 5.16
N ILE A 3 -11.28 -7.47 4.78
CA ILE A 3 -9.85 -7.54 4.44
C ILE A 3 -9.02 -8.08 5.62
N MET A 4 -9.16 -7.51 6.81
CA MET A 4 -8.39 -7.94 7.99
C MET A 4 -8.64 -9.41 8.35
N ALA A 5 -9.91 -9.83 8.37
CA ALA A 5 -10.27 -11.21 8.65
C ALA A 5 -9.78 -12.18 7.55
N ALA A 6 -9.73 -11.75 6.29
CA ALA A 6 -9.16 -12.53 5.21
C ALA A 6 -7.63 -12.68 5.36
N CYS A 7 -6.93 -11.58 5.65
CA CYS A 7 -5.49 -11.59 5.89
C CYS A 7 -5.09 -12.54 7.03
N VAL A 8 -5.78 -12.49 8.17
CA VAL A 8 -5.53 -13.41 9.29
C VAL A 8 -5.74 -14.87 8.88
N ARG A 9 -6.84 -15.18 8.20
CA ARG A 9 -7.14 -16.56 7.76
C ARG A 9 -6.15 -17.10 6.73
N GLN A 10 -5.58 -16.23 5.90
CA GLN A 10 -4.63 -16.59 4.85
C GLN A 10 -3.16 -16.44 5.31
N GLY A 11 -2.91 -16.03 6.56
CA GLY A 11 -1.55 -15.81 7.06
C GLY A 11 -0.80 -14.68 6.34
N VAL A 12 -1.52 -13.69 5.82
CA VAL A 12 -0.91 -12.52 5.18
C VAL A 12 -0.23 -11.66 6.23
N GLN A 13 1.06 -11.37 6.02
CA GLN A 13 1.80 -10.44 6.88
C GLN A 13 1.20 -9.04 6.75
N MET A 14 0.87 -8.44 7.89
CA MET A 14 0.31 -7.08 7.97
C MET A 14 1.20 -6.20 8.82
N VAL A 15 1.38 -4.95 8.40
CA VAL A 15 2.01 -3.90 9.19
C VAL A 15 1.00 -2.75 9.31
N LEU A 16 0.54 -2.49 10.52
CA LEU A 16 -0.40 -1.42 10.83
C LEU A 16 0.36 -0.25 11.45
N ALA A 17 0.76 0.71 10.63
CA ALA A 17 1.47 1.89 11.09
C ALA A 17 0.48 2.94 11.61
N GLY A 18 0.65 3.35 12.87
CA GLY A 18 -0.22 4.33 13.50
C GLY A 18 0.04 5.76 13.05
N THR A 19 -0.97 6.62 13.22
CA THR A 19 -0.89 8.04 12.90
C THR A 19 -1.39 8.91 14.05
N ILE A 20 -1.05 10.21 14.02
CA ILE A 20 -1.52 11.19 15.01
C ILE A 20 -3.05 11.40 15.01
N ARG A 21 -3.77 10.83 14.04
CA ARG A 21 -5.23 10.95 13.89
C ARG A 21 -5.96 9.70 14.37
N ASP A 22 -5.24 8.71 14.89
CA ASP A 22 -5.84 7.45 15.28
C ASP A 22 -6.63 7.63 16.58
N ASP A 23 -7.89 7.22 16.56
CA ASP A 23 -8.74 7.16 17.75
C ASP A 23 -8.56 5.81 18.45
N GLY A 24 -7.81 5.79 19.56
CA GLY A 24 -7.66 4.61 20.43
C GLY A 24 -7.32 3.33 19.64
N PRO A 25 -6.16 3.31 18.95
CA PRO A 25 -5.89 2.37 17.87
C PRO A 25 -5.98 0.91 18.33
N LEU A 26 -6.28 0.01 17.38
CA LEU A 26 -6.29 -1.43 17.65
C LEU A 26 -4.96 -1.87 18.28
N PRO A 27 -4.96 -2.91 19.14
CA PRO A 27 -3.75 -3.36 19.84
C PRO A 27 -2.55 -3.66 18.93
N ASP A 28 -2.80 -4.09 17.69
CA ASP A 28 -1.77 -4.47 16.71
C ASP A 28 -1.18 -3.27 15.94
N VAL A 29 -1.67 -2.05 16.18
CA VAL A 29 -1.14 -0.83 15.55
C VAL A 29 0.19 -0.43 16.20
N ILE A 30 1.21 -0.28 15.37
CA ILE A 30 2.52 0.22 15.77
C ILE A 30 2.47 1.75 15.81
N THR A 31 2.31 2.32 17.00
CA THR A 31 2.18 3.78 17.21
C THR A 31 3.52 4.52 17.11
N ASP A 32 4.63 3.84 17.33
CA ASP A 32 5.99 4.36 17.14
C ASP A 32 6.35 4.34 15.65
N SER A 33 6.51 5.53 15.06
CA SER A 33 6.74 5.68 13.62
C SER A 33 8.06 5.07 13.14
N ILE A 34 9.08 5.02 13.99
CA ILE A 34 10.38 4.42 13.64
C ILE A 34 10.22 2.90 13.60
N LYS A 35 9.58 2.30 14.62
CA LYS A 35 9.29 0.87 14.64
C LYS A 35 8.36 0.45 13.51
N ALA A 36 7.37 1.28 13.19
CA ALA A 36 6.48 1.04 12.07
C ALA A 36 7.26 1.02 10.74
N GLN A 37 8.18 1.97 10.53
CA GLN A 37 9.04 1.99 9.35
C GLN A 37 9.98 0.78 9.28
N GLU A 38 10.55 0.36 10.40
CA GLU A 38 11.38 -0.85 10.49
C GLU A 38 10.58 -2.11 10.12
N ALA A 39 9.37 -2.25 10.64
CA ALA A 39 8.46 -3.35 10.32
C ALA A 39 8.06 -3.33 8.83
N MET A 40 7.75 -2.14 8.28
CA MET A 40 7.48 -1.98 6.84
C MET A 40 8.69 -2.42 6.01
N ARG A 41 9.91 -1.98 6.37
CA ARG A 41 11.15 -2.34 5.66
C ARG A 41 11.42 -3.85 5.73
N ALA A 42 11.17 -4.49 6.87
CA ALA A 42 11.34 -5.92 7.03
C ALA A 42 10.37 -6.75 6.17
N ALA A 43 9.25 -6.17 5.73
CA ALA A 43 8.27 -6.81 4.85
C ALA A 43 8.58 -6.66 3.34
N ILE A 44 9.60 -5.88 2.96
CA ILE A 44 9.97 -5.62 1.56
C ILE A 44 10.71 -6.78 0.85
N PRO A 45 11.58 -7.58 1.51
CA PRO A 45 12.31 -8.64 0.83
C PRO A 45 11.37 -9.63 0.11
N GLY A 46 11.64 -9.87 -1.18
CA GLY A 46 10.84 -10.77 -2.02
C GLY A 46 9.62 -10.14 -2.70
N VAL A 47 9.33 -8.86 -2.46
CA VAL A 47 8.27 -8.14 -3.18
C VAL A 47 8.64 -8.00 -4.66
N GLY A 48 7.84 -8.59 -5.55
CA GLY A 48 8.00 -8.51 -7.00
C GLY A 48 7.12 -7.45 -7.69
N LEU A 49 6.13 -6.91 -6.98
CA LEU A 49 5.22 -5.85 -7.44
C LEU A 49 4.63 -5.15 -6.21
N ALA A 50 4.56 -3.82 -6.24
CA ALA A 50 3.89 -3.05 -5.20
C ALA A 50 2.61 -2.36 -5.76
N LEU A 51 1.47 -2.63 -5.12
CA LEU A 51 0.21 -1.92 -5.37
C LEU A 51 -0.04 -0.93 -4.23
N LEU A 52 -0.03 0.36 -4.53
CA LEU A 52 -0.22 1.46 -3.58
C LEU A 52 -1.57 2.11 -3.85
N VAL A 53 -2.56 1.86 -2.99
CA VAL A 53 -3.97 2.20 -3.28
C VAL A 53 -4.51 3.17 -2.23
N ALA A 54 -5.01 4.34 -2.70
CA ALA A 54 -5.76 5.34 -1.93
C ALA A 54 -5.14 5.77 -0.59
N SER A 55 -3.80 5.84 -0.51
CA SER A 55 -3.12 6.28 0.71
C SER A 55 -1.84 7.03 0.42
N THR A 56 -1.89 8.35 0.35
CA THR A 56 -0.72 9.18 0.05
C THR A 56 0.47 8.94 0.98
N LEU A 57 0.25 8.96 2.30
CA LEU A 57 1.34 8.88 3.28
C LEU A 57 2.00 7.51 3.27
N HIS A 58 1.20 6.43 3.30
CA HIS A 58 1.75 5.08 3.26
C HIS A 58 2.35 4.75 1.89
N ALA A 59 1.75 5.21 0.79
CA ALA A 59 2.33 5.01 -0.54
C ALA A 59 3.72 5.65 -0.64
N VAL A 60 3.88 6.90 -0.19
CA VAL A 60 5.18 7.59 -0.18
C VAL A 60 6.17 6.90 0.76
N ALA A 61 5.73 6.49 1.96
CA ALA A 61 6.59 5.78 2.91
C ALA A 61 7.09 4.45 2.34
N THR A 62 6.20 3.64 1.78
CA THR A 62 6.54 2.36 1.11
C THR A 62 7.43 2.59 -0.10
N GLY A 63 7.12 3.58 -0.94
CA GLY A 63 7.93 3.94 -2.11
C GLY A 63 9.39 4.27 -1.77
N ASN A 64 9.64 4.96 -0.66
CA ASN A 64 11.01 5.26 -0.20
C ASN A 64 11.77 4.02 0.32
N LEU A 65 11.06 2.94 0.69
CA LEU A 65 11.64 1.70 1.21
C LEU A 65 11.85 0.64 0.12
N LEU A 66 11.14 0.76 -1.01
CA LEU A 66 11.21 -0.17 -2.12
C LEU A 66 12.51 0.00 -2.92
N PRO A 67 13.17 -1.11 -3.32
CA PRO A 67 14.21 -1.05 -4.33
C PRO A 67 13.66 -0.50 -5.65
N ALA A 68 14.45 0.29 -6.37
CA ALA A 68 14.05 0.88 -7.66
C ALA A 68 13.70 -0.15 -8.75
N SER A 69 14.12 -1.41 -8.58
CA SER A 69 13.82 -2.53 -9.47
C SER A 69 12.41 -3.10 -9.29
N VAL A 70 11.67 -2.72 -8.24
CA VAL A 70 10.32 -3.24 -7.99
C VAL A 70 9.30 -2.42 -8.79
N PRO A 71 8.59 -3.02 -9.74
CA PRO A 71 7.47 -2.37 -10.43
C PRO A 71 6.44 -1.91 -9.41
N THR A 72 5.97 -0.67 -9.56
CA THR A 72 5.05 -0.07 -8.60
C THR A 72 3.86 0.53 -9.33
N VAL A 73 2.65 0.25 -8.86
CA VAL A 73 1.42 0.89 -9.37
C VAL A 73 0.82 1.71 -8.24
N CYS A 74 0.66 3.01 -8.47
CA CYS A 74 -0.01 3.91 -7.54
C CYS A 74 -1.40 4.27 -8.09
N VAL A 75 -2.43 4.00 -7.32
CA VAL A 75 -3.82 4.31 -7.65
C VAL A 75 -4.36 5.29 -6.63
N ASP A 76 -4.67 6.50 -7.07
CA ASP A 76 -5.23 7.55 -6.21
C ASP A 76 -6.10 8.48 -7.04
N ILE A 77 -7.21 8.95 -6.47
CA ILE A 77 -8.10 9.92 -7.15
C ILE A 77 -7.44 11.30 -7.26
N ASN A 78 -6.48 11.59 -6.37
CA ASN A 78 -5.74 12.84 -6.38
C ASN A 78 -4.48 12.73 -7.26
N PRO A 79 -4.40 13.47 -8.39
CA PRO A 79 -3.27 13.40 -9.31
C PRO A 79 -1.93 13.83 -8.70
N ALA A 80 -1.95 14.56 -7.57
CA ALA A 80 -0.74 14.96 -6.87
C ALA A 80 -0.01 13.76 -6.22
N VAL A 81 -0.70 12.65 -5.95
CA VAL A 81 -0.11 11.50 -5.25
C VAL A 81 0.79 10.68 -6.17
N PRO A 82 0.35 10.23 -7.35
CA PRO A 82 1.22 9.52 -8.27
C PRO A 82 2.40 10.38 -8.74
N THR A 83 2.17 11.68 -8.98
CA THR A 83 3.23 12.63 -9.35
C THR A 83 4.37 12.64 -8.32
N LYS A 84 4.03 12.75 -7.02
CA LYS A 84 5.02 12.73 -5.92
C LYS A 84 5.80 11.43 -5.80
N LEU A 85 5.25 10.30 -6.26
CA LEU A 85 5.92 8.99 -6.25
C LEU A 85 6.86 8.84 -7.44
N SER A 86 6.43 9.32 -8.62
CA SER A 86 7.26 9.34 -9.83
C SER A 86 8.51 10.21 -9.65
N ASP A 87 8.38 11.37 -8.99
CA ASP A 87 9.49 12.29 -8.74
C ASP A 87 10.59 11.71 -7.82
N ARG A 88 10.33 10.60 -7.13
CA ARG A 88 11.25 10.00 -6.15
C ARG A 88 12.11 8.86 -6.70
N GLY A 89 12.24 8.76 -8.02
CA GLY A 89 13.18 7.83 -8.67
C GLY A 89 12.61 6.43 -8.92
N SER A 90 11.30 6.26 -8.76
CA SER A 90 10.59 5.05 -9.16
C SER A 90 10.46 5.02 -10.69
N PHE A 91 11.55 4.75 -11.41
CA PHE A 91 11.57 4.70 -12.89
C PHE A 91 10.55 3.71 -13.49
N GLN A 92 9.99 2.81 -12.67
CA GLN A 92 8.93 1.86 -13.03
C GLN A 92 7.59 2.09 -12.30
N ALA A 93 7.33 3.30 -11.80
CA ALA A 93 6.04 3.62 -11.20
C ALA A 93 4.99 4.00 -12.25
N VAL A 94 3.87 3.27 -12.28
CA VAL A 94 2.68 3.61 -13.05
C VAL A 94 1.70 4.33 -12.13
N GLY A 95 1.33 5.56 -12.49
CA GLY A 95 0.32 6.35 -11.79
C GLY A 95 -1.04 6.23 -12.46
N LEU A 96 -2.06 5.78 -11.73
CA LEU A 96 -3.45 5.72 -12.18
C LEU A 96 -4.29 6.72 -11.37
N VAL A 97 -4.78 7.75 -12.05
CA VAL A 97 -5.66 8.76 -11.45
C VAL A 97 -7.11 8.29 -11.58
N MET A 98 -7.58 7.52 -10.61
CA MET A 98 -8.94 6.96 -10.62
C MET A 98 -9.40 6.57 -9.22
N ASP A 99 -10.71 6.29 -9.10
CA ASP A 99 -11.31 5.73 -7.90
C ASP A 99 -10.75 4.33 -7.59
N SER A 100 -10.36 4.11 -6.33
CA SER A 100 -9.77 2.85 -5.87
C SER A 100 -10.73 1.66 -5.85
N SER A 101 -12.01 1.88 -5.59
CA SER A 101 -13.02 0.82 -5.58
C SER A 101 -13.27 0.31 -7.00
N SER A 102 -13.37 1.22 -7.97
CA SER A 102 -13.50 0.89 -9.40
C SER A 102 -12.27 0.13 -9.90
N PHE A 103 -11.07 0.58 -9.53
CA PHE A 103 -9.83 -0.12 -9.87
C PHE A 103 -9.79 -1.54 -9.31
N LEU A 104 -10.06 -1.71 -8.01
CA LEU A 104 -10.01 -3.03 -7.37
C LEU A 104 -11.08 -3.98 -7.92
N TRP A 105 -12.27 -3.46 -8.23
CA TRP A 105 -13.34 -4.26 -8.82
C TRP A 105 -12.97 -4.78 -10.21
N GLU A 106 -12.44 -3.90 -11.07
CA GLU A 106 -12.00 -4.26 -12.41
C GLU A 106 -10.82 -5.23 -12.38
N LEU A 107 -9.82 -4.96 -11.52
CA LEU A 107 -8.68 -5.85 -11.31
C LEU A 107 -9.15 -7.24 -10.85
N ALA A 108 -10.09 -7.31 -9.90
CA ALA A 108 -10.62 -8.58 -9.44
C ALA A 108 -11.33 -9.33 -10.57
N ARG A 109 -12.11 -8.64 -11.41
CA ARG A 109 -12.78 -9.22 -12.57
C ARG A 109 -11.78 -9.80 -13.57
N GLU A 110 -10.73 -9.06 -13.92
CA GLU A 110 -9.66 -9.53 -14.82
C GLU A 110 -8.87 -10.71 -14.24
N LEU A 111 -8.77 -10.80 -12.91
CA LEU A 111 -8.20 -11.96 -12.20
C LEU A 111 -9.19 -13.15 -12.08
N GLY A 112 -10.39 -13.04 -12.66
CA GLY A 112 -11.39 -14.11 -12.69
C GLY A 112 -12.29 -14.19 -11.45
N TRP A 113 -12.34 -13.16 -10.61
CA TRP A 113 -13.32 -13.08 -9.52
C TRP A 113 -14.74 -12.91 -10.09
N LYS A 114 -15.67 -13.75 -9.64
CA LYS A 114 -17.03 -13.86 -10.19
C LYS A 114 -18.12 -13.14 -9.38
N GLY A 115 -17.73 -12.40 -8.34
CA GLY A 115 -18.63 -11.88 -7.30
C GLY A 115 -18.76 -12.85 -6.15
#